data_AF-A0A1E4RSF7-F1
#
_entry.id   AF-A0A1E4RSF7-F1
#
_cell.length_a   1.000
_cell.length_b   1.000
_cell.length_c   1.000
_cell.angle_alpha   90.00
_cell.angle_beta   90.00
_cell.angle_gamma   90.00
#
_symmetry.space_group_name_H-M   'P 1'
#
loop_
_entity.id
_entity.type
_entity.pdbx_description
1 polymer ?
#
loop_
_entity_poly.entity_id
_entity_poly.type
_entity_poly.pdbx_seq_one_letter_code
_entity_poly.pdbx_strand_id
1 'polypeptide(L)'
;MRASRVLLNAAKKGAAQPKVQVPVEMYPLFAAVGVAVASGCYFTYRHFAHDKELRLWKNADLSNLDDVLNDASRKEQAAEKSSE
;
A
#
# COMPACT_ATOMS: atom_id res chain seq x y z
N MET A 1 1.87 -19.28 -58.83
CA MET A 1 1.98 -18.95 -57.39
C MET A 1 3.01 -17.84 -57.21
N ARG A 2 2.74 -16.78 -56.43
CA ARG A 2 3.72 -15.70 -56.19
C ARG A 2 4.58 -16.06 -54.97
N ALA A 3 5.89 -16.30 -55.19
CA ALA A 3 6.86 -16.64 -54.13
C ALA A 3 6.89 -15.63 -52.97
N SER A 4 6.56 -14.36 -53.26
CA SER A 4 6.44 -13.29 -52.28
C SER A 4 5.38 -13.53 -51.20
N ARG A 5 4.33 -14.32 -51.47
CA ARG A 5 3.30 -14.64 -50.46
C ARG A 5 3.80 -15.60 -49.38
N VAL A 6 4.73 -16.50 -49.71
CA VAL A 6 5.31 -17.46 -48.76
C VAL A 6 6.20 -16.72 -47.75
N LEU A 7 7.03 -15.80 -48.26
CA LEU A 7 7.87 -14.93 -47.42
C LEU A 7 7.02 -13.99 -46.54
N LEU A 8 5.94 -13.43 -47.08
CA LEU A 8 5.03 -12.57 -46.32
C LEU A 8 4.31 -13.35 -45.19
N ASN A 9 3.94 -14.61 -45.43
CA ASN A 9 3.31 -15.47 -44.41
C ASN A 9 4.31 -15.92 -43.34
N ALA A 10 5.59 -16.14 -43.69
CA ALA A 10 6.65 -16.43 -42.74
C ALA A 10 6.98 -15.21 -41.85
N ALA A 11 7.05 -14.01 -42.44
CA ALA A 11 7.24 -12.76 -41.71
C ALA A 11 6.07 -12.46 -40.76
N LYS A 12 4.82 -12.72 -41.19
CA LYS A 12 3.64 -12.60 -40.32
C LYS A 12 3.65 -13.59 -39.15
N LYS A 13 4.18 -14.80 -39.34
CA LYS A 13 4.35 -15.78 -38.23
C LYS A 13 5.41 -15.34 -37.22
N GLY A 14 6.47 -14.66 -37.66
CA GLY A 14 7.47 -14.06 -36.75
C GLY A 14 6.97 -12.79 -36.04
N ALA A 15 6.10 -12.01 -36.69
CA ALA A 15 5.52 -10.78 -36.13
C ALA A 15 4.28 -11.01 -35.23
N ALA A 16 3.63 -12.18 -35.33
CA ALA A 16 2.48 -12.57 -34.50
C ALA A 16 2.88 -13.29 -33.21
N GLN A 17 4.16 -13.57 -33.01
CA GLN A 17 4.67 -14.00 -31.71
C GLN A 17 4.84 -12.76 -30.82
N PRO A 18 4.34 -12.76 -29.58
CA PRO A 18 4.66 -11.68 -28.65
C PRO A 18 6.19 -11.56 -28.59
N LYS A 19 6.72 -10.33 -28.76
CA LYS A 19 8.17 -10.03 -28.75
C LYS A 19 8.89 -10.57 -27.52
N VAL A 20 8.15 -10.95 -26.47
CA VAL A 20 8.62 -11.64 -25.29
C VAL A 20 7.84 -12.96 -25.17
N GLN A 21 8.45 -14.06 -25.60
CA GLN A 21 7.98 -15.39 -25.21
C GLN A 21 8.41 -15.61 -23.75
N VAL A 22 7.54 -15.22 -22.81
CA VAL A 22 7.79 -15.52 -21.40
C VAL A 22 7.60 -17.05 -21.22
N PRO A 23 8.64 -17.78 -20.82
CA PRO A 23 8.51 -19.22 -20.60
C PRO A 23 7.54 -19.49 -19.44
N VAL A 24 6.69 -20.49 -19.62
CA VAL A 24 5.62 -20.91 -18.68
C VAL A 24 6.15 -21.21 -17.27
N GLU A 25 7.39 -21.68 -17.18
CA GLU A 25 8.13 -21.95 -15.94
C GLU A 25 8.29 -20.70 -15.05
N MET A 26 8.22 -19.49 -15.61
CA MET A 26 8.42 -18.25 -14.86
C MET A 26 7.12 -17.64 -14.29
N TYR A 27 5.95 -18.11 -14.70
CA TYR A 27 4.67 -17.68 -14.12
C TYR A 27 4.58 -17.80 -12.60
N PRO A 28 5.08 -18.86 -11.93
CA PRO A 28 5.07 -18.91 -10.46
C PRO A 28 5.88 -17.77 -9.83
N LEU A 29 7.00 -17.36 -10.44
CA LEU A 29 7.80 -16.24 -9.94
C LEU A 29 7.03 -14.91 -10.07
N PHE A 30 6.39 -14.67 -11.22
CA PHE A 30 5.58 -13.46 -11.42
C PHE A 30 4.35 -13.43 -10.54
N ALA A 31 3.71 -14.58 -10.30
CA ALA A 31 2.61 -14.69 -9.36
C ALA A 31 3.06 -14.35 -7.92
N ALA A 32 4.21 -14.88 -7.48
CA ALA A 32 4.77 -14.57 -6.17
C ALA A 32 5.08 -13.07 -6.02
N VAL A 33 5.70 -12.46 -7.03
CA VAL A 33 5.98 -11.02 -7.04
C VAL A 33 4.68 -10.21 -7.04
N GLY A 34 3.67 -10.61 -7.81
CA GLY A 34 2.35 -9.96 -7.82
C GLY A 34 1.67 -10.01 -6.45
N VAL A 35 1.70 -11.17 -5.79
CA VAL A 35 1.16 -11.33 -4.42
C VAL A 35 1.94 -10.49 -3.42
N ALA A 36 3.26 -10.42 -3.53
CA ALA A 36 4.09 -9.58 -2.66
C ALA A 36 3.76 -8.09 -2.82
N VAL A 37 3.61 -7.59 -4.05
CA VAL A 37 3.26 -6.19 -4.30
C VAL A 37 1.83 -5.90 -3.83
N ALA A 38 0.85 -6.75 -4.16
CA ALA A 38 -0.54 -6.57 -3.77
C ALA A 38 -0.71 -6.58 -2.24
N SER A 39 -0.07 -7.52 -1.55
CA SER A 39 -0.09 -7.60 -0.09
C SER A 39 0.62 -6.41 0.54
N GLY A 40 1.79 -6.01 0.03
CA GLY A 40 2.50 -4.81 0.45
C GLY A 40 1.64 -3.56 0.36
N CYS A 41 0.96 -3.34 -0.78
CA CYS A 41 0.05 -2.21 -0.94
C CYS A 41 -1.14 -2.27 0.03
N TYR A 42 -1.76 -3.45 0.20
CA TYR A 42 -2.89 -3.62 1.10
C TYR A 42 -2.53 -3.34 2.56
N PHE A 43 -1.44 -3.94 3.06
CA PHE A 43 -0.99 -3.76 4.44
C PHE A 43 -0.50 -2.34 4.69
N THR A 44 0.23 -1.75 3.76
CA THR A 44 0.70 -0.37 3.86
C THR A 44 -0.47 0.61 3.90
N TYR A 45 -1.46 0.44 3.02
CA TYR A 45 -2.66 1.26 3.03
C TYR A 45 -3.45 1.08 4.33
N ARG A 46 -3.67 -0.17 4.77
CA ARG A 46 -4.40 -0.47 6.01
C ARG A 46 -3.70 0.13 7.22
N HIS A 47 -2.37 0.04 7.29
CA HIS A 47 -1.58 0.63 8.36
C HIS A 47 -1.72 2.15 8.33
N PHE A 48 -1.46 2.82 7.21
CA PHE A 48 -1.55 4.30 7.18
C PHE A 48 -2.97 4.87 7.32
N ALA A 49 -4.02 4.15 6.89
CA ALA A 49 -5.39 4.66 6.95
C ALA A 49 -6.08 4.43 8.31
N HIS A 50 -5.69 3.39 9.04
CA HIS A 50 -6.36 3.00 10.30
C HIS A 50 -5.46 3.08 11.53
N ASP A 51 -4.15 3.21 11.34
CA ASP A 51 -3.26 3.46 12.45
C ASP A 51 -3.48 4.86 12.99
N LYS A 52 -3.76 4.92 14.28
CA LYS A 52 -4.02 6.15 15.04
C LYS A 52 -2.75 6.66 15.71
N GLU A 53 -1.59 6.07 15.44
CA GLU A 53 -0.30 6.57 15.93
C GLU A 53 0.34 7.56 14.95
N LEU A 54 0.08 7.44 13.64
CA LEU A 54 0.61 8.36 12.63
C LEU A 54 -0.37 9.50 12.34
N ARG A 55 0.10 10.74 12.51
CA ARG A 55 -0.65 11.98 12.27
C ARG A 55 -0.81 12.27 10.77
N LEU A 56 -1.47 11.38 10.04
CA LEU A 56 -1.71 11.51 8.61
C LEU A 56 -3.04 12.23 8.36
N TRP A 57 -2.89 13.55 8.22
CA TRP A 57 -3.81 14.50 7.61
C TRP A 57 -5.12 14.87 8.33
N LYS A 58 -5.76 13.96 9.08
CA LYS A 58 -7.09 14.24 9.68
C LYS A 58 -7.30 13.86 11.15
N ASN A 59 -6.23 13.58 11.89
CA ASN A 59 -6.30 13.33 13.33
C ASN A 59 -5.58 14.45 14.09
N ALA A 60 -6.29 15.54 14.42
CA ALA A 60 -5.75 16.65 15.20
C ALA A 60 -5.59 16.29 16.69
N ASP A 61 -6.44 15.41 17.21
CA ASP A 61 -6.54 15.07 18.64
C ASP A 61 -5.80 13.77 19.03
N LEU A 62 -4.70 13.43 18.34
CA LEU A 62 -3.77 12.38 18.81
C LEU A 62 -2.98 12.81 20.07
N SER A 63 -3.07 14.08 20.43
CA SER A 63 -2.31 14.63 21.54
C SER A 63 -2.99 14.26 22.84
N ASN A 64 -2.32 13.50 23.72
CA ASN A 64 -2.72 13.29 25.12
C ASN A 64 -2.73 14.60 25.95
N LEU A 65 -2.68 15.76 25.31
CA LEU A 65 -2.61 17.07 25.93
C LEU A 65 -3.89 17.37 26.72
N ASP A 66 -5.06 16.96 26.23
CA ASP A 66 -6.32 17.14 26.94
C ASP A 66 -6.38 16.30 28.22
N ASP A 67 -5.84 15.08 28.19
CA ASP A 67 -5.75 14.23 29.38
C ASP A 67 -4.80 14.83 30.42
N VAL A 68 -3.63 15.34 30.00
CA VAL A 68 -2.67 16.01 30.91
C VAL A 68 -3.24 17.31 31.48
N LEU A 69 -3.91 18.12 30.66
CA LEU A 69 -4.53 19.39 31.10
C LEU A 69 -5.66 19.14 32.10
N ASN A 70 -6.51 18.13 31.83
CA ASN A 70 -7.58 17.74 32.75
C ASN A 70 -7.04 17.15 34.05
N ASP A 71 -5.97 16.36 34.01
CA ASP A 71 -5.33 15.83 35.21
C ASP A 71 -4.68 16.92 36.05
N ALA A 72 -4.04 17.92 35.43
CA ALA A 72 -3.45 19.06 36.13
C ALA A 72 -4.53 19.90 36.83
N SER A 73 -5.61 20.25 36.12
CA SER A 73 -6.71 21.06 36.67
C SER A 73 -7.52 20.31 37.74
N ARG A 74 -7.67 18.98 37.64
CA ARG A 74 -8.25 18.16 38.73
C ARG A 74 -7.38 18.13 39.99
N LYS A 75 -6.06 18.06 39.84
CA LYS A 75 -5.12 18.09 40.97
C LYS A 75 -5.15 19.44 41.69
N GLU A 76 -5.25 20.54 40.97
CA GLU A 76 -5.38 21.88 41.56
C GLU A 76 -6.68 22.02 42.36
N GLN A 77 -7.83 21.59 41.81
CA GLN A 77 -9.11 21.63 42.51
C GLN A 77 -9.15 20.72 43.77
N ALA A 78 -8.45 19.59 43.73
CA ALA A 78 -8.34 18.71 44.89
C ALA A 78 -7.45 19.30 45.99
N ALA A 79 -6.38 20.02 45.61
CA ALA A 79 -5.51 20.71 46.56
C ALA A 79 -6.22 21.89 47.25
N GLU A 80 -7.00 22.66 46.49
CA GLU A 80 -7.78 23.79 47.02
C GLU A 80 -8.85 23.33 48.03
N LYS A 81 -9.58 22.24 47.74
CA LYS A 81 -10.56 21.64 48.66
C LYS A 81 -9.96 20.96 49.89
N SER A 82 -8.67 20.67 49.90
CA SER A 82 -7.98 20.08 51.05
C SER A 82 -7.39 21.13 52.00
N SER A 83 -7.41 22.40 51.59
CA SER A 83 -6.85 23.54 52.32
C SER A 83 -7.94 24.38 53.02
N GLU A 84 -9.21 23.99 52.86
CA GLU A 84 -10.40 24.54 53.51
C GLU A 84 -10.95 23.53 54.53
#